data_AF-A0A5Q0LMS0-F1
#
_entry.id   AF-A0A5Q0LMS0-F1
#
_cell.length_a   1.000
_cell.length_b   1.000
_cell.length_c   1.000
_cell.angle_alpha   90.00
_cell.angle_beta   90.00
_cell.angle_gamma   90.00
#
_symmetry.space_group_name_H-M   'P 1'
#
loop_
_entity.id
_entity.type
_entity.pdbx_description
1 polymer ?
#
loop_
_entity_poly.entity_id
_entity_poly.type
_entity_poly.pdbx_seq_one_letter_code
_entity_poly.pdbx_strand_id
1 'polypeptide(L)'
;MSDLREVAFEYEYEAMRTLGRRKSRHLRAMAASLRHIAGNRAGADPTALQLRPDIRLDVPERWCRQHGYQAGFGTDGFTIERDGEPARLARLGDTLRWDGRRIHIESRA
;
A
#
# COMPACT_ATOMS: atom_id res chain seq x y z
N MET A 1 0.30 -21.01 -4.00
CA MET A 1 -0.01 -19.86 -4.86
C MET A 1 1.02 -18.80 -4.57
N SER A 2 1.87 -18.43 -5.53
CA SER A 2 2.90 -17.38 -5.32
C SER A 2 2.23 -16.03 -5.04
N ASP A 3 2.79 -15.25 -4.11
CA ASP A 3 2.33 -13.89 -3.83
C ASP A 3 2.54 -13.03 -5.09
N LEU A 4 1.52 -12.28 -5.52
CA LEU A 4 1.62 -11.38 -6.68
C LEU A 4 2.79 -10.40 -6.56
N ARG A 5 3.20 -10.08 -5.33
CA ARG A 5 4.35 -9.22 -5.04
C ARG A 5 5.68 -9.89 -5.28
N GLU A 6 5.78 -11.19 -4.99
CA GLU A 6 6.97 -12.00 -5.26
C GLU A 6 7.19 -12.09 -6.77
N VAL A 7 6.12 -12.35 -7.52
CA VAL A 7 6.16 -12.34 -8.99
C VAL A 7 6.53 -10.95 -9.53
N ALA A 8 6.00 -9.87 -8.95
CA ALA A 8 6.37 -8.51 -9.33
C ALA A 8 7.87 -8.24 -9.12
N PHE A 9 8.44 -8.74 -8.01
CA PHE A 9 9.87 -8.64 -7.72
C PHE A 9 10.72 -9.41 -8.74
N GLU A 10 10.30 -10.62 -9.12
CA GLU A 10 10.98 -11.41 -10.16
C GLU A 10 11.04 -10.65 -11.50
N TYR A 11 9.94 -10.03 -11.91
CA TYR A 11 9.90 -9.20 -13.13
C TYR A 11 10.86 -8.01 -13.06
N GLU A 12 10.98 -7.33 -11.92
CA GLU A 12 11.95 -6.25 -11.78
C GLU A 12 13.39 -6.74 -11.79
N TYR A 13 13.65 -7.84 -11.09
CA TYR A 13 14.96 -8.46 -11.06
C TYR A 13 15.40 -8.86 -12.47
N GLU A 14 14.52 -9.46 -13.26
CA GLU A 14 14.79 -9.76 -14.66
C GLU A 14 14.98 -8.47 -15.49
N ALA A 15 14.19 -7.42 -15.22
CA ALA A 15 14.33 -6.14 -15.90
C ALA A 15 15.69 -5.46 -15.66
N MET A 16 16.24 -5.61 -14.45
CA MET A 16 17.57 -5.11 -14.07
C MET A 16 18.69 -5.87 -14.77
N ARG A 17 18.52 -7.19 -14.95
CA ARG A 17 19.53 -8.05 -15.59
C ARG A 17 19.47 -8.06 -17.12
N THR A 18 18.41 -7.49 -17.69
CA THR A 18 18.20 -7.44 -19.14
C THR A 18 18.94 -6.27 -19.78
N LEU A 19 19.80 -6.54 -20.77
CA LEU A 19 20.53 -5.51 -21.55
C LEU A 19 19.62 -4.73 -22.53
N GLY A 20 18.52 -5.33 -22.98
CA GLY A 20 17.60 -4.72 -23.94
C GLY A 20 16.64 -3.70 -23.31
N ARG A 21 16.77 -2.42 -23.69
CA ARG A 21 15.91 -1.33 -23.18
C ARG A 21 14.41 -1.60 -23.34
N ARG A 22 13.97 -2.15 -24.48
CA ARG A 22 12.54 -2.46 -24.74
C ARG A 22 12.02 -3.56 -23.81
N LYS A 23 12.76 -4.65 -23.66
CA LYS A 23 12.40 -5.77 -22.77
C LYS A 23 12.42 -5.32 -21.30
N SER A 24 13.45 -4.59 -20.88
CA SER A 24 13.53 -4.02 -19.52
C SER A 24 12.32 -3.11 -19.20
N ARG A 25 11.92 -2.23 -20.13
CA ARG A 25 10.70 -1.41 -19.98
C ARG A 25 9.43 -2.25 -19.83
N HIS A 26 9.28 -3.30 -20.64
CA HIS A 26 8.12 -4.17 -20.59
C HIS A 26 8.01 -4.93 -19.26
N LEU A 27 9.12 -5.51 -18.78
CA LEU A 27 9.17 -6.22 -17.50
C LEU A 27 8.86 -5.28 -16.32
N ARG A 28 9.39 -4.05 -16.32
CA ARG A 28 9.02 -3.04 -15.30
C ARG A 28 7.53 -2.68 -15.34
N ALA A 29 6.95 -2.58 -16.53
CA ALA A 29 5.51 -2.32 -16.66
C ALA A 29 4.68 -3.48 -16.08
N MET A 30 5.09 -4.73 -16.30
CA MET A 30 4.44 -5.91 -15.71
C MET A 30 4.55 -5.92 -14.19
N ALA A 31 5.73 -5.67 -13.63
CA ALA A 31 5.91 -5.53 -12.18
C ALA A 31 4.99 -4.43 -11.60
N ALA A 32 4.91 -3.27 -12.25
CA ALA A 32 4.04 -2.18 -11.82
C ALA A 32 2.54 -2.57 -11.84
N SER A 33 2.09 -3.28 -12.88
CA SER A 33 0.73 -3.81 -12.96
C SER A 33 0.43 -4.82 -11.85
N LEU A 34 1.35 -5.74 -11.55
CA LEU A 34 1.17 -6.73 -10.48
C LEU A 34 1.09 -6.06 -9.10
N ARG A 35 1.95 -5.06 -8.84
CA ARG A 35 1.84 -4.27 -7.60
C ARG A 35 0.54 -3.51 -7.49
N HIS A 36 0.03 -2.99 -8.60
CA HIS A 36 -1.27 -2.33 -8.62
C HIS A 36 -2.38 -3.32 -8.22
N ILE A 37 -2.39 -4.54 -8.79
CA ILE A 37 -3.36 -5.57 -8.42
C ILE A 37 -3.23 -5.95 -6.94
N ALA A 38 -2.01 -6.16 -6.46
CA ALA A 38 -1.76 -6.50 -5.05
C ALA A 38 -2.20 -5.39 -4.09
N GLY A 39 -1.92 -4.13 -4.42
CA GLY A 39 -2.35 -2.95 -3.66
C GLY A 39 -3.86 -2.79 -3.64
N ASN A 40 -4.53 -2.96 -4.78
CA ASN A 40 -5.98 -2.92 -4.86
C ASN A 40 -6.63 -4.04 -4.05
N ARG A 41 -6.07 -5.25 -4.09
CA ARG A 41 -6.54 -6.37 -3.28
C ARG A 41 -6.41 -6.07 -1.79
N ALA A 42 -5.28 -5.51 -1.36
CA ALA A 42 -5.08 -5.11 0.04
C ALA A 42 -6.08 -4.02 0.47
N GLY A 43 -6.28 -2.99 -0.35
CA GLY A 43 -7.24 -1.93 -0.06
C GLY A 43 -8.71 -2.32 -0.23
N ALA A 44 -9.02 -3.50 -0.77
CA ALA A 44 -10.38 -4.00 -0.91
C ALA A 44 -10.89 -4.68 0.36
N ASP A 45 -10.00 -5.06 1.29
CA ASP A 45 -10.40 -5.53 2.61
C ASP A 45 -10.95 -4.34 3.41
N PRO A 46 -12.25 -4.32 3.77
CA PRO A 46 -12.83 -3.19 4.48
C PRO A 46 -12.50 -3.18 5.98
N THR A 47 -11.82 -4.21 6.49
CA THR A 47 -11.55 -4.38 7.93
C THR A 47 -10.12 -4.06 8.31
N ALA A 48 -9.16 -4.30 7.40
CA ALA A 48 -7.75 -4.08 7.68
C ALA A 48 -6.97 -3.65 6.44
N LEU A 49 -5.96 -2.81 6.65
CA LEU A 49 -4.98 -2.43 5.64
C LEU A 49 -3.57 -2.43 6.23
N GLN A 50 -2.72 -3.32 5.74
CA GLN A 50 -1.29 -3.30 6.09
C GLN A 50 -0.54 -2.27 5.25
N LEU A 51 0.12 -1.32 5.92
CA LEU A 51 0.94 -0.29 5.28
C LEU A 51 2.30 -0.86 4.93
N ARG A 52 2.48 -1.31 3.70
CA ARG A 52 3.76 -1.88 3.25
C ARG A 52 4.62 -0.87 2.50
N PRO A 53 5.96 -1.02 2.47
CA PRO A 53 6.83 -0.11 1.72
C PRO A 53 6.50 -0.05 0.21
N ASP A 54 5.95 -1.13 -0.35
CA ASP A 54 5.55 -1.22 -1.75
C ASP A 54 4.09 -0.81 -2.03
N ILE A 55 3.37 -0.33 -1.01
CA ILE A 55 2.00 0.12 -1.17
C ILE A 55 1.97 1.47 -1.90
N ARG A 56 1.06 1.62 -2.85
CA ARG A 56 0.83 2.92 -3.50
C ARG A 56 0.13 3.86 -2.53
N LEU A 57 0.55 5.13 -2.52
CA LEU A 57 0.01 6.15 -1.61
C LEU A 57 -1.52 6.33 -1.73
N ASP A 58 -2.07 6.14 -2.94
CA ASP A 58 -3.52 6.26 -3.18
C ASP A 58 -4.35 5.16 -2.51
N VAL A 59 -3.74 4.03 -2.14
CA VAL A 59 -4.44 2.89 -1.53
C VAL A 59 -4.82 3.21 -0.08
N PRO A 60 -3.90 3.60 0.83
CA PRO A 60 -4.26 4.07 2.17
C PRO A 60 -5.20 5.27 2.17
N GLU A 61 -5.00 6.24 1.27
CA GLU A 61 -5.89 7.40 1.17
C GLU A 61 -7.33 7.01 0.86
N ARG A 62 -7.53 6.14 -0.13
CA ARG A 62 -8.85 5.63 -0.50
C ARG A 62 -9.47 4.78 0.62
N TRP A 63 -8.66 3.94 1.27
CA TRP A 63 -9.10 3.09 2.38
C TRP A 63 -9.49 3.90 3.62
N CYS A 64 -8.77 4.97 3.96
CA CYS A 64 -9.19 5.87 5.03
C CYS A 64 -10.50 6.60 4.66
N ARG A 65 -10.62 7.06 3.41
CA ARG A 65 -11.79 7.81 2.93
C ARG A 65 -13.08 7.01 3.00
N GLN A 66 -13.06 5.71 2.67
CA GLN A 66 -14.25 4.86 2.81
C GLN A 66 -14.75 4.71 4.26
N HIS A 67 -13.88 4.97 5.25
CA HIS A 67 -14.23 4.94 6.68
C HIS A 67 -14.44 6.34 7.27
N GLY A 68 -14.50 7.38 6.43
CA GLY A 68 -14.72 8.76 6.87
C GLY A 68 -13.47 9.45 7.45
N TYR A 69 -12.28 8.95 7.12
CA TYR A 69 -11.00 9.56 7.49
C TYR A 69 -10.31 10.15 6.26
N GLN A 70 -9.51 11.20 6.48
CA GLN A 70 -8.53 11.68 5.52
C GLN A 70 -7.16 11.08 5.87
N ALA A 71 -6.35 10.79 4.85
CA ALA A 71 -4.96 10.42 5.06
C ALA A 71 -4.05 11.29 4.18
N GLY A 72 -2.88 11.65 4.73
CA GLY A 72 -1.82 12.34 4.00
C GLY A 72 -0.48 11.69 4.29
N PHE A 73 0.36 11.55 3.27
CA PHE A 73 1.70 10.98 3.42
C PHE A 73 2.73 12.08 3.68
N GLY A 74 3.44 11.99 4.81
CA GLY A 74 4.53 12.86 5.20
C GLY A 74 5.81 12.08 5.51
N THR A 75 6.82 12.77 6.02
CA THR A 75 8.16 12.19 6.30
C THR A 75 8.11 10.97 7.22
N ASP A 76 7.22 10.97 8.21
CA ASP A 76 7.15 9.92 9.23
C ASP A 76 6.11 8.82 8.94
N GLY A 77 5.40 8.90 7.81
CA GLY A 77 4.35 7.95 7.42
C GLY A 77 3.04 8.63 7.02
N PHE A 78 1.93 7.94 7.27
CA PHE A 78 0.59 8.44 6.99
C PHE A 78 -0.01 9.12 8.22
N THR A 79 -0.36 10.39 8.09
CA THR A 79 -1.22 11.08 9.04
C THR A 79 -2.67 10.76 8.72
N ILE A 80 -3.45 10.28 9.70
CA ILE A 80 -4.85 9.86 9.57
C ILE A 80 -5.71 10.75 10.46
N GLU A 81 -6.69 11.41 9.86
CA GLU A 81 -7.46 12.49 10.48
C GLU A 81 -8.97 12.33 10.23
N ARG A 82 -9.78 12.78 11.18
CA ARG A 82 -11.23 12.89 11.08
C ARG A 82 -11.68 14.08 11.89
N ASP A 83 -12.68 14.81 11.39
CA ASP A 83 -13.21 15.99 12.07
C ASP A 83 -13.59 15.69 13.53
N GLY A 84 -13.05 16.48 14.45
CA GLY A 84 -13.28 16.33 15.89
C GLY A 84 -12.46 15.24 16.57
N GLU A 85 -11.58 14.54 15.86
CA GLU A 85 -10.63 13.56 16.41
C GLU A 85 -9.17 14.05 16.27
N PRO A 86 -8.29 13.75 17.23
CA PRO A 86 -6.87 14.05 17.07
C PRO A 86 -6.25 13.24 15.92
N ALA A 87 -5.35 13.87 15.17
CA ALA A 87 -4.58 13.23 14.12
C ALA A 87 -3.73 12.07 14.66
N ARG A 88 -3.60 11.00 13.87
CA ARG A 88 -2.82 9.80 14.25
C ARG A 88 -1.79 9.48 13.18
N LEU A 89 -0.60 9.07 13.60
CA LEU A 89 0.50 8.73 12.70
C LEU A 89 0.60 7.20 12.56
N ALA A 90 0.50 6.71 11.32
CA ALA A 90 0.70 5.31 10.96
C ALA A 90 1.96 5.17 10.09
N ARG A 91 2.87 4.29 10.49
CA ARG A 91 4.15 4.07 9.81
C ARG A 91 4.06 2.93 8.82
N LEU A 92 5.03 2.88 7.90
CA LEU A 92 5.24 1.68 7.09
C LEU A 92 5.59 0.50 8.02
N GLY A 93 4.85 -0.60 7.87
CA GLY A 93 4.86 -1.77 8.72
C GLY A 93 3.57 -1.92 9.53
N ASP A 94 2.93 -0.81 9.89
CA ASP A 94 1.73 -0.81 10.72
C ASP A 94 0.52 -1.35 9.96
N THR A 95 -0.49 -1.78 10.71
CA THR A 95 -1.79 -2.19 10.17
C THR A 95 -2.88 -1.23 10.64
N LEU A 96 -3.60 -0.66 9.69
CA LEU A 96 -4.84 0.06 9.95
C LEU A 96 -5.96 -0.94 10.13
N ARG A 97 -6.72 -0.84 11.21
CA ARG A 97 -7.88 -1.69 11.48
C ARG A 97 -9.14 -0.88 11.68
N TRP A 98 -10.23 -1.30 11.06
CA TRP A 98 -11.55 -0.71 11.26
C TRP A 98 -12.35 -1.53 12.27
N ASP A 99 -12.74 -0.92 13.39
CA ASP A 99 -13.55 -1.59 14.43
C ASP A 99 -15.07 -1.41 14.27
N GLY A 100 -15.52 -0.82 13.15
CA GLY A 100 -16.92 -0.43 12.94
C GLY A 100 -17.24 1.02 13.30
N ARG A 101 -16.34 1.73 14.00
CA ARG A 101 -16.54 3.12 14.43
C ARG A 101 -15.32 4.03 14.21
N ARG A 102 -14.11 3.49 14.39
CA ARG A 102 -12.83 4.20 14.29
C ARG A 102 -11.74 3.31 13.68
N ILE A 103 -10.77 3.94 13.02
CA ILE A 103 -9.53 3.28 12.61
C ILE A 103 -8.64 3.09 13.85
N HIS A 104 -7.94 1.98 13.98
CA HIS A 104 -6.85 1.76 14.94
C HIS A 104 -5.56 1.47 14.20
N ILE A 105 -4.44 1.85 14.80
CA ILE A 105 -3.11 1.59 14.24
C ILE A 105 -2.47 0.52 15.11
N GLU A 106 -2.29 -0.67 14.54
CA GLU A 106 -1.55 -1.75 15.16
C GLU A 106 -0.10 -1.66 14.68
N SER A 107 0.79 -1.26 15.58
CA SER A 107 2.21 -1.19 15.27
C SER A 107 2.78 -2.57 15.01
N ARG A 108 3.70 -2.64 14.04
CA ARG A 108 4.51 -3.83 13.84
C ARG A 108 5.39 -4.07 15.08
N ALA A 109 5.24 -5.22 15.73
CA ALA A 109 6.19 -5.71 16.74
C ALA A 109 7.56 -6.01 16.11
#